data_AF-A0A9C9BYT2-F1
#
_entry.id   AF-A0A9C9BYT2-F1
#
_cell.length_a   1.000
_cell.length_b   1.000
_cell.length_c   1.000
_cell.angle_alpha   90.00
_cell.angle_beta   90.00
_cell.angle_gamma   90.00
#
_symmetry.space_group_name_H-M   'P 1'
#
loop_
_entity.id
_entity.type
_entity.pdbx_description
1 polymer ?
#
loop_
_entity_poly.entity_id
_entity_poly.type
_entity_poly.pdbx_seq_one_letter_code
_entity_poly.pdbx_strand_id
1 'polypeptide(L)'
;MPRKKILQLLREKVVGTNAVHNPNVYLVKKPTKKPIVKTWGRTIEPPSNFVIGDGVEVAFIDHMPGANFEHRVQYAFINEQNEVVHIEEATTPPDDLDDNFNKVSLDD
;
A
#
# COMPACT_ATOMS: atom_id res chain seq x y z
N MET A 1 6.43 1.55 14.57
CA MET A 1 5.25 0.73 14.91
C MET A 1 5.57 -0.74 14.64
N PRO A 2 5.08 -1.72 15.44
CA PRO A 2 5.26 -3.14 15.11
C PRO A 2 4.56 -3.49 13.79
N ARG A 3 5.21 -4.27 12.92
CA ARG A 3 4.66 -4.68 11.60
C ARG A 3 3.27 -5.32 11.69
N LYS A 4 3.01 -6.09 12.76
CA LYS A 4 1.70 -6.68 13.05
C LYS A 4 0.57 -5.64 13.13
N LYS A 5 0.84 -4.46 13.70
CA LYS A 5 -0.15 -3.38 13.82
C LYS A 5 -0.46 -2.75 12.46
N ILE A 6 0.55 -2.60 11.60
CA ILE A 6 0.38 -2.14 10.21
C ILE A 6 -0.54 -3.10 9.43
N LEU A 7 -0.28 -4.41 9.53
CA LEU A 7 -1.10 -5.43 8.87
C LEU A 7 -2.55 -5.41 9.37
N GLN A 8 -2.76 -5.22 10.67
CA GLN A 8 -4.10 -5.06 11.25
C GLN A 8 -4.81 -3.82 10.69
N LEU A 9 -4.14 -2.66 10.66
CA LEU A 9 -4.72 -1.42 10.11
C LEU A 9 -5.10 -1.59 8.63
N LEU A 10 -4.23 -2.23 7.84
CA LEU A 10 -4.52 -2.55 6.44
C LEU A 10 -5.72 -3.48 6.31
N ARG A 11 -5.80 -4.55 7.11
CA ARG A 11 -6.94 -5.46 7.12
C ARG A 11 -8.25 -4.73 7.40
N GLU A 12 -8.28 -3.88 8.42
CA GLU A 12 -9.49 -3.11 8.79
C GLU A 12 -9.93 -2.14 7.68
N LYS A 13 -8.99 -1.47 7.02
CA LYS A 13 -9.29 -0.44 6.00
C LYS A 13 -9.55 -1.00 4.60
N VAL A 14 -8.83 -2.04 4.22
CA VAL A 14 -8.79 -2.58 2.85
C VAL A 14 -9.72 -3.77 2.69
N VAL A 15 -9.76 -4.68 3.67
CA VAL A 15 -10.56 -5.92 3.59
C VAL A 15 -11.96 -5.71 4.16
N GLY A 16 -12.11 -4.79 5.12
CA GLY A 16 -13.40 -4.48 5.75
C GLY A 16 -14.44 -3.82 4.83
N THR A 17 -14.07 -3.39 3.63
CA THR A 17 -14.91 -2.47 2.83
C THR A 17 -15.53 -3.03 1.55
N ASN A 18 -15.18 -4.21 1.04
CA ASN A 18 -15.99 -5.00 0.08
C ASN A 18 -15.24 -6.26 -0.38
N ALA A 19 -15.98 -7.36 -0.50
CA ALA A 19 -15.51 -8.72 -0.74
C ALA A 19 -14.84 -8.92 -2.11
N VAL A 20 -13.52 -8.70 -2.18
CA VAL A 20 -12.67 -9.33 -3.20
C VAL A 20 -11.80 -10.37 -2.49
N HIS A 21 -11.81 -11.60 -3.02
CA HIS A 21 -11.14 -12.75 -2.43
C HIS A 21 -9.64 -12.51 -2.31
N ASN A 22 -9.18 -12.25 -1.09
CA ASN A 22 -7.79 -12.35 -0.65
C ASN A 22 -6.78 -11.57 -1.53
N PRO A 23 -6.75 -10.22 -1.43
CA PRO A 23 -5.83 -9.42 -2.22
C PRO A 23 -4.36 -9.77 -1.89
N ASN A 24 -3.48 -9.66 -2.89
CA ASN A 24 -2.06 -9.69 -2.62
C ASN A 24 -1.64 -8.33 -2.03
N VAL A 25 -1.08 -8.36 -0.83
CA VAL A 25 -0.57 -7.16 -0.18
C VAL A 25 0.95 -7.17 -0.21
N TYR A 26 1.52 -6.03 -0.55
CA TYR A 26 2.95 -5.81 -0.61
C TYR A 26 3.28 -4.59 0.22
N LEU A 27 4.28 -4.70 1.07
CA LEU A 27 4.78 -3.61 1.90
C LEU A 27 6.16 -3.20 1.44
N VAL A 28 6.48 -1.91 1.48
CA VAL A 28 7.83 -1.44 1.18
C VAL A 28 8.86 -2.19 2.03
N LYS A 29 10.03 -2.45 1.45
CA LYS A 29 11.13 -3.11 2.16
C LYS A 29 11.61 -2.28 3.34
N LYS A 30 11.50 -0.95 3.25
CA LYS A 30 11.85 0.02 4.29
C LYS A 30 10.92 1.23 4.26
N PRO A 31 10.48 1.76 5.42
CA PRO A 31 9.78 3.03 5.49
C PRO A 31 10.59 4.15 4.81
N THR A 32 9.89 5.09 4.18
CA THR A 32 10.51 6.18 3.40
C THR A 32 10.02 7.56 3.83
N LYS A 33 10.90 8.55 3.76
CA LYS A 33 10.56 9.97 3.95
C LYS A 33 10.06 10.62 2.65
N LYS A 34 10.06 9.89 1.54
CA LYS A 34 9.55 10.30 0.22
C LYS A 34 8.68 9.17 -0.32
N PRO A 35 7.44 9.01 0.18
CA PRO A 35 6.54 7.92 -0.19
C PRO A 35 5.93 8.17 -1.57
N ILE A 36 6.75 8.10 -2.60
CA ILE A 36 6.37 8.30 -3.99
C ILE A 36 6.47 6.93 -4.67
N VAL A 37 5.40 6.49 -5.33
CA VAL A 37 5.37 5.25 -6.09
C VAL A 37 5.19 5.57 -7.57
N LYS A 38 6.09 5.07 -8.42
CA LYS A 38 5.99 5.22 -9.87
C LYS A 38 5.22 4.05 -10.46
N THR A 39 4.32 4.34 -11.39
CA THR A 39 3.61 3.35 -12.19
C THR A 39 3.69 3.75 -13.67
N TRP A 40 3.38 2.82 -14.58
CA TRP A 40 3.40 3.06 -16.03
C TRP A 40 2.60 4.28 -16.49
N GLY A 41 1.53 4.64 -15.76
CA GLY A 41 0.61 5.71 -16.14
C GLY A 41 0.75 7.00 -15.32
N ARG A 42 1.23 6.91 -14.07
CA ARG A 42 1.33 8.09 -13.19
C ARG A 42 2.28 7.87 -12.02
N THR A 43 2.49 8.94 -11.27
CA THR A 43 3.11 8.87 -9.95
C THR A 43 2.02 8.93 -8.89
N ILE A 44 2.09 8.02 -7.92
CA ILE A 44 1.19 7.94 -6.77
C ILE A 44 1.90 8.54 -5.57
N GLU A 45 1.25 9.51 -4.94
CA GLU A 45 1.77 10.26 -3.80
C GLU A 45 0.67 10.37 -2.73
N PRO A 46 1.02 10.45 -1.44
CA PRO A 46 0.03 10.81 -0.43
C PRO A 46 -0.44 12.26 -0.64
N PRO A 47 -1.62 12.64 -0.12
CA PRO A 47 -2.13 13.99 -0.25
C PRO A 47 -1.19 14.98 0.45
N SER A 48 -1.19 16.23 0.00
CA SER A 48 -0.24 17.26 0.47
C SER A 48 -0.30 17.56 1.98
N ASN A 49 -1.41 17.24 2.63
CA ASN A 49 -1.59 17.37 4.08
C ASN A 49 -1.21 16.10 4.87
N PHE A 50 -0.72 15.06 4.21
CA PHE A 50 -0.29 13.84 4.88
C PHE A 50 1.01 14.08 5.65
N VAL A 51 1.01 13.73 6.93
CA VAL A 51 2.19 13.87 7.79
C VAL A 51 3.16 12.73 7.47
N ILE A 52 4.38 13.04 7.03
CA ILE A 52 5.39 12.02 6.69
C ILE A 52 6.18 11.55 7.93
N GLY A 53 6.37 12.41 8.92
CA GLY A 53 7.10 12.07 10.16
C GLY A 53 8.52 11.57 9.90
N ASP A 54 8.94 10.53 10.64
CA ASP A 54 10.26 9.88 10.48
C ASP A 54 10.30 8.84 9.35
N GLY A 55 9.14 8.48 8.80
CA GLY A 55 9.01 7.50 7.74
C GLY A 55 7.56 7.09 7.56
N VAL A 56 7.22 6.80 6.30
CA VAL A 56 5.91 6.31 5.88
C VAL A 56 6.10 4.90 5.36
N GLU A 57 5.31 3.97 5.90
CA GLU A 57 5.16 2.65 5.31
C GLU A 57 4.19 2.78 4.14
N VAL A 58 4.55 2.23 2.98
CA VAL A 58 3.65 2.18 1.82
C VAL A 58 3.24 0.74 1.57
N ALA A 59 1.94 0.53 1.38
CA ALA A 59 1.40 -0.74 0.95
C ALA A 59 0.84 -0.63 -0.47
N PHE A 60 1.17 -1.61 -1.31
CA PHE A 60 0.48 -1.87 -2.56
C PHE A 60 -0.46 -3.05 -2.36
N ILE A 61 -1.71 -2.90 -2.80
CA ILE A 61 -2.77 -3.89 -2.66
C ILE A 61 -3.30 -4.21 -4.04
N ASP A 62 -3.08 -5.46 -4.45
CA ASP A 62 -3.54 -6.00 -5.70
C ASP A 62 -4.79 -6.87 -5.46
N HIS A 63 -5.93 -6.38 -5.94
CA HIS A 63 -7.22 -7.06 -5.82
C HIS A 63 -7.45 -8.13 -6.90
N MET A 64 -6.64 -8.16 -7.96
CA MET A 64 -6.77 -9.12 -9.06
C MET A 64 -5.41 -9.68 -9.47
N PRO A 65 -4.76 -10.45 -8.58
CA PRO A 65 -3.41 -10.94 -8.83
C PRO A 65 -3.36 -11.84 -10.07
N GLY A 66 -2.40 -11.55 -10.95
CA GLY A 66 -2.20 -12.25 -12.22
C GLY A 66 -2.93 -11.64 -13.42
N ALA A 67 -3.69 -10.55 -13.24
CA ALA A 67 -4.20 -9.76 -14.35
C ALA A 67 -3.03 -9.13 -15.13
N ASN A 68 -3.06 -9.26 -16.46
CA ASN A 68 -2.06 -8.71 -17.39
C ASN A 68 -2.52 -7.42 -18.08
N PHE A 69 -3.55 -6.77 -17.53
CA PHE A 69 -4.16 -5.53 -18.00
C PHE A 69 -4.44 -4.61 -16.79
N GLU A 70 -4.82 -3.35 -17.05
CA GLU A 70 -5.21 -2.41 -16.00
C GLU A 70 -6.38 -2.93 -15.16
N HIS A 71 -6.21 -3.00 -13.85
CA HIS A 71 -7.21 -3.53 -12.93
C HIS A 71 -7.15 -2.76 -11.61
N ARG A 72 -8.23 -2.83 -10.83
CA ARG A 72 -8.31 -2.07 -9.58
C ARG A 72 -7.21 -2.49 -8.61
N VAL A 73 -6.39 -1.52 -8.22
CA VAL A 73 -5.38 -1.65 -7.18
C VAL A 73 -5.50 -0.49 -6.20
N GLN A 74 -4.87 -0.62 -5.02
CA GLN A 74 -4.85 0.44 -4.01
C GLN A 74 -3.44 0.65 -3.46
N TYR A 75 -3.16 1.89 -3.10
CA TYR A 75 -1.93 2.30 -2.42
C TYR A 75 -2.28 2.87 -1.06
N ALA A 76 -1.77 2.27 0.01
CA ALA A 76 -1.96 2.77 1.36
C ALA A 76 -0.68 3.43 1.88
N PHE A 77 -0.80 4.67 2.32
CA PHE A 77 0.27 5.42 2.99
C PHE A 77 -0.02 5.42 4.49
N ILE A 78 0.91 4.90 5.28
CA ILE A 78 0.72 4.66 6.71
C ILE A 78 1.79 5.42 7.48
N ASN A 79 1.34 6.40 8.26
CA ASN A 79 2.21 7.07 9.20
C ASN A 79 2.21 6.27 10.52
N GLU A 80 3.37 5.73 10.87
CA GLU A 80 3.53 4.88 12.04
C GLU A 80 3.40 5.60 13.39
N GLN A 81 3.52 6.93 13.42
CA GLN A 81 3.51 7.73 14.65
C GLN A 81 2.10 8.07 15.10
N ASN A 82 1.21 8.37 14.14
CA ASN A 82 -0.16 8.82 14.42
C ASN A 82 -1.23 7.87 13.87
N GLU A 83 -0.83 6.73 13.31
CA GLU A 83 -1.71 5.66 12.81
C GLU A 83 -2.65 6.13 11.68
N VAL A 84 -2.29 7.23 11.02
CA VAL A 84 -3.04 7.75 9.89
C VAL A 84 -2.75 6.87 8.67
N VAL A 85 -3.83 6.35 8.10
CA VAL A 85 -3.81 5.59 6.85
C VAL A 85 -4.54 6.41 5.80
N HIS A 86 -3.86 6.73 4.71
CA HIS A 86 -4.47 7.26 3.50
C HIS A 86 -4.46 6.20 2.42
N ILE A 87 -5.58 5.99 1.73
CA ILE A 87 -5.69 5.03 0.63
C ILE A 87 -5.99 5.80 -0.65
N GLU A 88 -5.15 5.60 -1.66
CA GLU A 88 -5.33 6.10 -3.02
C GLU A 88 -5.69 4.93 -3.93
N GLU A 89 -6.74 5.08 -4.74
CA GLU A 89 -7.14 4.07 -5.72
C GLU A 89 -6.37 4.27 -7.03
N ALA A 90 -6.01 3.18 -7.71
CA ALA A 90 -5.32 3.22 -8.99
C ALA A 90 -5.66 1.98 -9.84
N THR A 91 -5.05 1.91 -11.02
CA THR A 91 -5.28 0.81 -11.98
C THR A 91 -4.01 0.06 -12.40
N THR A 92 -2.85 0.47 -11.89
CA THR A 92 -1.54 -0.03 -12.31
C THR A 92 -0.64 -0.33 -11.11
N PRO A 93 0.13 -1.44 -11.15
CA PRO A 93 1.10 -1.79 -10.10
C PRO A 93 2.32 -0.86 -10.12
N PRO A 94 3.18 -0.89 -9.07
CA PRO A 94 4.47 -0.20 -9.09
C PRO A 94 5.38 -0.73 -10.19
N ASP A 95 6.15 0.16 -10.82
CA ASP A 95 7.18 -0.21 -11.80
C ASP A 95 8.30 -1.06 -11.19
N ASP A 96 8.54 -0.87 -9.89
CA ASP A 96 9.62 -1.43 -9.09
C ASP A 96 9.11 -2.38 -7.99
N LEU A 97 7.98 -3.05 -8.24
CA LEU A 97 7.30 -3.88 -7.24
C LEU A 97 8.24 -4.90 -6.59
N ASP A 98 8.96 -5.69 -7.40
CA ASP A 98 9.86 -6.74 -6.91
C ASP A 98 11.14 -6.16 -6.25
N ASP A 99 11.55 -4.96 -6.65
CA ASP A 99 12.77 -4.31 -6.18
C ASP A 99 12.55 -3.62 -4.83
N ASN A 100 11.38 -3.02 -4.61
CA ASN A 100 11.13 -2.16 -3.46
C ASN A 100 10.07 -2.65 -2.48
N PHE A 101 9.29 -3.69 -2.83
CA PHE A 101 8.27 -4.25 -1.95
C PHE A 101 8.49 -5.72 -1.63
N ASN A 102 7.94 -6.16 -0.50
CA ASN A 102 7.85 -7.55 -0.09
C ASN A 102 6.38 -7.93 0.02
N LYS A 103 6.00 -9.03 -0.61
CA LYS A 103 4.69 -9.64 -0.40
C LYS A 103 4.53 -10.04 1.07
N VAL A 104 3.37 -9.75 1.65
CA VAL A 104 3.02 -10.09 3.04
C VAL A 104 1.65 -10.77 3.09
N SER A 105 1.44 -11.60 4.11
CA SER A 105 0.11 -12.08 4.46
C SER A 105 -0.55 -11.10 5.44
N LEU A 106 -1.85 -10.85 5.28
CA LEU A 106 -2.64 -10.09 6.26
C LEU A 106 -3.07 -10.94 7.48
N ASP A 107 -2.77 -12.23 7.46
CA ASP A 107 -3.09 -13.18 8.55
C ASP A 107 -1.90 -13.48 9.48
N ASP A 108 -0.71 -12.93 9.19
CA ASP A 108 0.50 -13.05 10.03
C ASP A 108 0.50 -12.03 11.20
#